data_AF-A0A2M7Q1L2-F1
#
_entry.id   AF-A0A2M7Q1L2-F1
#
_cell.length_a   1.000
_cell.length_b   1.000
_cell.length_c   1.000
_cell.angle_alpha   90.00
_cell.angle_beta   90.00
_cell.angle_gamma   90.00
#
_symmetry.space_group_name_H-M   'P 1'
#
loop_
_entity.id
_entity.type
_entity.pdbx_description
1 polymer ?
#
loop_
_entity_poly.entity_id
_entity_poly.type
_entity_poly.pdbx_seq_one_letter_code
_entity_poly.pdbx_strand_id
1 'polypeptide(L)'
;MIYSIFLSLFLFTGLAMAEDTSFVLASQEKSQTQHVSSLRIILSKLNETLKANKDLDALKDLGMADNDIKRLKTATSMKVQQLTEDAIYVIQTL
;
A
#
# COMPACT_ATOMS: atom_id res chain seq x y z
N MET A 1 -15.34 -24.63 -36.52
CA MET A 1 -14.28 -23.72 -36.98
C MET A 1 -14.05 -22.47 -36.12
N ILE A 2 -14.77 -22.26 -34.99
CA ILE A 2 -14.55 -21.12 -34.07
C ILE A 2 -13.46 -21.41 -33.02
N TYR A 3 -13.37 -22.64 -32.51
CA TYR A 3 -12.44 -22.99 -31.42
C TYR A 3 -10.96 -22.92 -31.81
N SER A 4 -10.63 -23.06 -33.10
CA SER A 4 -9.24 -23.00 -33.58
C SER A 4 -8.65 -21.58 -33.56
N ILE A 5 -9.50 -20.54 -33.55
CA ILE A 5 -9.07 -19.13 -33.51
C ILE A 5 -8.79 -18.69 -32.07
N PHE A 6 -9.53 -19.22 -31.09
CA PHE A 6 -9.28 -18.94 -29.67
C PHE A 6 -8.06 -19.67 -29.12
N LEU A 7 -7.75 -20.86 -29.64
CA LEU A 7 -6.57 -21.63 -29.20
C LEU A 7 -5.25 -21.00 -29.70
N SER A 8 -5.25 -20.29 -30.84
CA SER A 8 -4.05 -19.59 -31.31
C SER A 8 -3.83 -18.25 -30.62
N LEU A 9 -4.91 -17.59 -30.15
CA LEU A 9 -4.80 -16.33 -29.41
C LEU A 9 -4.18 -16.52 -28.01
N PHE A 10 -4.36 -17.69 -27.41
CA PHE A 10 -3.77 -18.00 -26.09
C PHE A 10 -2.28 -18.38 -26.17
N LEU A 11 -1.80 -18.85 -27.32
CA LEU A 11 -0.41 -19.28 -27.52
C LEU A 11 0.53 -18.15 -27.97
N PHE A 12 0.01 -17.00 -28.40
CA PHE A 12 0.82 -15.88 -28.88
C PHE A 12 1.20 -14.88 -27.76
N THR A 13 0.53 -14.91 -26.61
CA THR A 13 0.84 -14.05 -25.45
C THR A 13 1.93 -14.60 -24.52
N GLY A 14 2.58 -15.71 -24.89
CA GLY A 14 3.59 -16.39 -24.06
C GLY A 14 5.05 -16.16 -24.46
N LEU A 15 5.36 -15.39 -25.50
CA LEU A 15 6.73 -15.34 -26.05
C LEU A 15 7.16 -13.95 -26.51
N ALA A 16 7.63 -13.14 -25.56
CA ALA A 16 8.46 -11.93 -25.72
C ALA A 16 8.89 -11.55 -24.29
N MET A 17 10.15 -11.49 -23.85
CA MET A 17 11.48 -11.26 -24.43
C MET A 17 12.49 -12.01 -23.50
N ALA A 18 13.55 -12.70 -23.94
CA ALA A 18 14.87 -12.18 -24.36
C ALA A 18 15.36 -11.01 -23.48
N GLU A 19 16.59 -10.86 -23.00
CA GLU A 19 17.87 -11.57 -22.93
C GLU A 19 18.75 -10.68 -22.00
N ASP A 20 19.77 -11.25 -21.38
CA ASP A 20 20.97 -10.61 -20.79
C ASP A 20 20.88 -9.29 -19.99
N THR A 21 21.21 -9.37 -18.70
CA THR A 21 22.04 -8.34 -18.05
C THR A 21 22.73 -8.89 -16.80
N SER A 22 23.99 -9.25 -16.94
CA SER A 22 24.98 -9.17 -15.87
C SER A 22 25.02 -7.73 -15.35
N PHE A 23 24.27 -7.44 -14.27
CA PHE A 23 24.24 -6.12 -13.65
C PHE A 23 24.54 -6.22 -12.14
N VAL A 24 25.81 -5.91 -11.85
CA VAL A 24 26.25 -4.99 -10.79
C VAL A 24 26.03 -5.40 -9.34
N LEU A 25 27.14 -5.80 -8.72
CA LEU A 25 27.73 -5.24 -7.50
C LEU A 25 27.04 -3.95 -6.96
N ALA A 26 25.83 -4.04 -6.41
CA ALA A 26 25.11 -2.93 -5.77
C ALA A 26 24.27 -3.38 -4.57
N SER A 27 24.71 -4.42 -3.86
CA SER A 27 23.95 -5.00 -2.75
C SER A 27 23.99 -4.20 -1.44
N GLN A 28 24.69 -3.05 -1.38
CA GLN A 28 24.81 -2.24 -0.16
C GLN A 28 23.99 -0.94 -0.15
N GLU A 29 23.67 -0.30 -1.28
CA GLU A 29 22.84 0.92 -1.29
C GLU A 29 21.33 0.66 -1.35
N LYS A 30 20.92 -0.53 -1.83
CA LYS A 30 19.50 -0.85 -2.04
C LYS A 30 18.72 -0.97 -0.73
N SER A 31 19.35 -1.48 0.33
CA SER A 31 18.68 -1.70 1.63
C SER A 31 18.28 -0.38 2.28
N GLN A 32 19.20 0.59 2.35
CA GLN A 32 18.96 1.87 3.02
C GLN A 32 17.85 2.69 2.30
N THR A 33 17.86 2.70 0.97
CA THR A 33 16.82 3.35 0.16
C THR A 33 15.44 2.69 0.35
N GLN A 34 15.41 1.37 0.56
CA GLN A 34 14.17 0.60 0.75
C GLN A 34 13.51 0.88 2.11
N HIS A 35 14.28 1.03 3.19
CA HIS A 35 13.75 1.40 4.50
C HIS A 35 13.18 2.83 4.50
N VAL A 36 13.87 3.78 3.86
CA VAL A 36 13.37 5.18 3.71
C VAL A 36 12.09 5.23 2.88
N SER A 37 12.01 4.44 1.80
CA SER A 37 10.78 4.32 0.99
C SER A 37 9.62 3.72 1.81
N SER A 38 9.89 2.68 2.60
CA SER A 38 8.89 2.04 3.46
C SER A 38 8.38 3.01 4.53
N LEU A 39 9.27 3.76 5.18
CA LEU A 39 8.90 4.79 6.15
C LEU A 39 8.02 5.88 5.51
N ARG A 40 8.37 6.35 4.31
CA ARG A 40 7.57 7.35 3.58
C ARG A 40 6.16 6.85 3.27
N ILE A 41 6.02 5.59 2.89
CA ILE A 41 4.71 4.96 2.64
C ILE A 41 3.89 4.90 3.93
N ILE A 42 4.50 4.47 5.05
CA ILE A 42 3.82 4.39 6.35
C ILE A 42 3.35 5.78 6.79
N LEU A 43 4.21 6.80 6.66
CA LEU A 43 3.86 8.19 6.99
C LEU A 43 2.74 8.75 6.09
N SER A 44 2.72 8.42 4.79
CA SER A 44 1.62 8.80 3.89
C SER A 44 0.30 8.19 4.35
N LYS A 45 0.29 6.89 4.65
CA LYS A 45 -0.89 6.18 5.15
C LYS A 45 -1.36 6.73 6.49
N LEU A 46 -0.42 7.10 7.37
CA LEU A 46 -0.74 7.70 8.66
C LEU A 46 -1.47 9.04 8.45
N ASN A 47 -0.95 9.89 7.57
CA ASN A 47 -1.56 11.19 7.25
C ASN A 47 -2.96 11.03 6.62
N GLU A 48 -3.14 10.09 5.69
CA GLU A 48 -4.44 9.77 5.10
C GLU A 48 -5.44 9.28 6.15
N THR A 49 -5.00 8.41 7.06
CA THR A 49 -5.84 7.89 8.16
C THR A 49 -6.25 9.01 9.13
N LEU A 50 -5.34 9.95 9.42
CA LEU A 50 -5.64 11.13 10.24
C LEU A 50 -6.62 12.08 9.54
N LYS A 51 -6.51 12.24 8.22
CA LYS A 51 -7.46 13.03 7.43
C LYS A 51 -8.85 12.38 7.44
N ALA A 52 -8.92 11.07 7.24
CA ALA A 52 -10.17 10.33 7.33
C ALA A 52 -10.85 10.53 8.69
N ASN A 53 -10.09 10.61 9.80
CA ASN A 53 -10.66 10.89 11.12
C ASN A 53 -11.36 12.27 11.20
N LYS A 54 -10.83 13.30 10.53
CA LYS A 54 -11.48 14.62 10.45
C LYS A 54 -12.74 14.55 9.59
N ASP A 55 -12.71 13.76 8.51
CA ASP A 55 -13.87 13.57 7.64
C ASP A 55 -14.99 12.80 8.37
N LEU A 56 -14.67 11.97 9.38
CA LEU A 56 -15.68 11.34 10.24
C LEU A 56 -16.49 12.37 11.04
N ASP A 57 -15.89 13.46 11.49
CA ASP A 57 -16.63 14.53 12.18
C ASP A 57 -17.61 15.21 11.20
N ALA A 58 -17.21 15.42 9.95
CA ALA A 58 -18.12 15.93 8.92
C ALA A 58 -19.26 14.94 8.59
N LEU A 59 -18.99 13.63 8.61
CA LEU A 59 -20.04 12.61 8.41
C LEU A 59 -21.07 12.60 9.54
N LYS A 60 -20.65 12.92 10.77
CA LYS A 60 -21.56 13.11 11.89
C LYS A 60 -22.50 14.29 11.64
N ASP A 61 -21.95 15.41 11.17
CA ASP A 61 -22.73 16.62 10.85
C ASP A 61 -23.70 16.39 9.68
N LEU A 62 -23.38 15.47 8.77
CA LEU A 62 -24.26 15.02 7.69
C LEU A 62 -25.34 14.01 8.13
N GLY A 63 -25.40 13.68 9.43
CA GLY A 63 -26.45 12.83 9.99
C GLY A 63 -26.14 11.33 10.03
N MET A 64 -24.88 10.92 9.88
CA MET A 64 -24.48 9.54 10.12
C MET A 64 -24.73 9.14 11.59
N ALA A 65 -25.19 7.91 11.81
CA ALA A 65 -25.48 7.43 13.15
C ALA A 65 -24.24 7.45 14.06
N ASP A 66 -24.40 7.97 15.27
CA ASP A 66 -23.30 8.09 16.26
C ASP A 66 -22.61 6.76 16.55
N ASN A 67 -23.35 5.64 16.52
CA ASN A 67 -22.79 4.30 16.72
C ASN A 67 -21.82 3.91 15.59
N ASP A 68 -22.13 4.27 14.35
CA ASP A 68 -21.28 3.96 13.20
C ASP A 68 -20.06 4.89 13.17
N ILE A 69 -20.25 6.18 13.48
CA ILE A 69 -19.15 7.14 13.70
C ILE A 69 -18.19 6.62 14.77
N LYS A 70 -18.72 6.14 15.91
CA LYS A 70 -17.90 5.61 17.01
C LYS A 70 -17.10 4.38 16.59
N ARG A 71 -17.71 3.47 15.82
CA ARG A 71 -17.01 2.29 15.26
C ARG A 71 -15.89 2.71 14.31
N LEU A 72 -16.17 3.65 13.42
CA LEU A 72 -15.18 4.18 12.48
C LEU A 72 -14.03 4.89 13.21
N LYS A 73 -14.33 5.75 14.20
CA LYS A 73 -13.29 6.39 15.02
C LYS A 73 -12.41 5.38 15.74
N THR A 74 -13.02 4.31 16.27
CA THR A 74 -12.27 3.23 16.94
C THR A 74 -11.35 2.52 15.94
N ALA A 75 -11.86 2.15 14.77
CA ALA A 75 -11.08 1.48 13.73
C ALA A 75 -9.93 2.37 13.22
N THR A 76 -10.20 3.66 12.98
CA THR A 76 -9.20 4.64 12.56
C THR A 76 -8.13 4.83 13.63
N SER A 77 -8.51 4.91 14.91
CA SER A 77 -7.57 4.99 16.03
C SER A 77 -6.66 3.75 16.12
N MET A 78 -7.23 2.55 15.98
CA MET A 78 -6.43 1.31 15.95
C MET A 78 -5.46 1.30 14.76
N LYS A 79 -5.90 1.80 13.59
CA LYS A 79 -5.04 1.86 12.40
C LYS A 79 -3.91 2.87 12.53
N VAL A 80 -4.18 4.04 13.13
CA VAL A 80 -3.15 5.03 13.48
C VAL A 80 -2.10 4.42 14.40
N GLN A 81 -2.54 3.70 15.44
CA GLN A 81 -1.63 3.02 16.36
C GLN A 81 -0.75 2.00 15.62
N GLN A 82 -1.36 1.12 14.83
CA GLN A 82 -0.62 0.12 14.05
C GLN A 82 0.43 0.77 13.12
N LEU A 83 0.04 1.80 12.36
CA LEU A 83 0.97 2.50 11.46
C LEU A 83 2.08 3.23 12.22
N THR A 84 1.80 3.69 13.44
CA THR A 84 2.81 4.30 14.31
C THR A 84 3.82 3.25 14.79
N GLU A 85 3.36 2.07 15.20
CA GLU A 85 4.20 0.94 15.59
C GLU A 85 5.05 0.45 14.40
N ASP A 86 4.45 0.32 13.21
CA ASP A 86 5.15 -0.04 11.98
C ASP A 86 6.25 1.00 11.63
N ALA A 87 5.96 2.30 11.79
CA ALA A 87 6.94 3.35 11.56
C ALA A 87 8.10 3.28 12.54
N ILE A 88 7.82 3.07 13.84
CA ILE A 88 8.83 2.90 14.88
C ILE A 88 9.70 1.68 14.56
N TYR A 89 9.11 0.56 14.17
CA TYR A 89 9.85 -0.65 13.80
C TYR A 89 10.78 -0.38 12.62
N VAL A 90 10.28 0.25 11.54
CA VAL A 90 11.11 0.60 10.38
C VAL A 90 12.26 1.52 10.79
N ILE A 91 12.01 2.51 11.65
CA ILE A 91 13.05 3.41 12.18
C ILE A 91 14.09 2.67 13.02
N GLN A 92 13.68 1.70 13.84
CA GLN A 92 14.60 0.91 14.66
C GLN A 92 15.44 -0.07 13.83
N THR A 93 14.95 -0.47 12.66
CA THR A 93 15.66 -1.35 11.72
C THR A 93 16.53 -0.62 10.70
N LEU A 94 16.50 0.73 10.68
CA LEU A 94 17.39 1.59 9.89
C LEU A 94 18.80 1.61 10.48
#